data_AF-A0A2N1TI13-F1
#
_entry.id   AF-A0A2N1TI13-F1
#
_cell.length_a   1.000
_cell.length_b   1.000
_cell.length_c   1.000
_cell.angle_alpha   90.00
_cell.angle_beta   90.00
_cell.angle_gamma   90.00
#
_symmetry.space_group_name_H-M   'P 1'
#
loop_
_entity.id
_entity.type
_entity.pdbx_description
1 polymer ?
#
loop_
_entity_poly.entity_id
_entity_poly.type
_entity_poly.pdbx_seq_one_letter_code
_entity_poly.pdbx_strand_id
1 'polypeptide(L)'
;MGIGRDITAYKKAEEEIREAKERLQSFMNSATDSMSICDSESRFLDINTKGLSFLGPDIKKEDVIGRYILDVIPQLENSSIFSNYERVLKTGEPSFSQDMTEINRICRCIFN
;
A
#
# COMPACT_ATOMS: atom_id res chain seq x y z
N MET A 1 -37.06 -31.72 3.41
CA MET A 1 -35.94 -32.01 2.49
C MET A 1 -34.98 -30.85 2.56
N GLY A 2 -33.79 -31.03 3.16
CA GLY A 2 -32.77 -29.99 3.22
C GLY A 2 -31.79 -30.17 2.07
N ILE A 3 -31.70 -29.19 1.18
CA ILE A 3 -30.68 -29.18 0.13
C ILE A 3 -29.40 -28.70 0.81
N GLY A 4 -28.55 -29.65 1.22
CA GLY A 4 -27.18 -29.35 1.64
C GLY A 4 -26.41 -28.86 0.43
N ARG A 5 -26.42 -27.56 0.19
CA ARG A 5 -25.60 -26.92 -0.85
C ARG A 5 -24.15 -27.23 -0.48
N ASP A 6 -23.42 -27.90 -1.36
CA ASP A 6 -22.00 -28.20 -1.15
C ASP A 6 -21.22 -26.88 -1.11
N ILE A 7 -21.02 -26.39 0.12
CA ILE A 7 -20.27 -25.16 0.41
C ILE A 7 -18.78 -25.43 0.57
N THR A 8 -18.31 -26.67 0.36
CA THR A 8 -16.92 -27.06 0.60
C THR A 8 -15.97 -26.33 -0.34
N ALA A 9 -16.33 -26.21 -1.62
CA ALA A 9 -15.53 -25.49 -2.60
C ALA A 9 -15.51 -23.97 -2.32
N TYR A 10 -16.65 -23.39 -1.96
CA TYR A 10 -16.76 -21.98 -1.63
C TYR A 10 -15.91 -21.61 -0.39
N LYS A 11 -16.01 -22.42 0.67
CA LYS A 11 -15.26 -22.21 1.91
C LYS A 11 -13.75 -22.35 1.70
N LYS A 12 -13.31 -23.29 0.86
CA LYS A 12 -11.88 -23.44 0.52
C LYS A 12 -11.34 -22.21 -0.22
N ALA A 13 -12.09 -21.71 -1.21
CA ALA A 13 -11.68 -20.51 -1.94
C ALA A 13 -11.63 -19.25 -1.04
N GLU A 14 -12.60 -19.10 -0.13
CA GLU A 14 -12.62 -18.02 0.85
C GLU A 14 -11.40 -18.09 1.80
N GLU A 15 -11.07 -19.31 2.26
CA GLU A 15 -9.93 -19.54 3.15
C GLU A 15 -8.59 -19.25 2.46
N GLU A 16 -8.41 -19.71 1.21
CA GLU A 16 -7.19 -19.44 0.43
C GLU A 16 -6.98 -17.93 0.22
N ILE A 17 -8.07 -17.18 -0.04
CA ILE A 17 -8.02 -15.71 -0.16
C ILE A 17 -7.65 -15.07 1.19
N ARG A 18 -8.24 -15.55 2.29
CA ARG A 18 -7.96 -15.05 3.64
C ARG A 18 -6.49 -15.26 4.02
N GLU A 19 -5.98 -16.48 3.82
CA GLU A 19 -4.59 -16.84 4.11
C GLU A 19 -3.61 -16.03 3.25
N ALA A 20 -3.91 -15.84 1.95
CA ALA A 20 -3.09 -15.03 1.08
C ALA A 20 -3.03 -13.56 1.53
N LYS A 21 -4.18 -12.99 1.93
CA LYS A 21 -4.27 -11.62 2.44
C LYS A 21 -3.51 -11.46 3.75
N GLU A 22 -3.67 -12.39 4.69
CA GLU A 22 -2.96 -12.38 5.97
C GLU A 22 -1.45 -12.46 5.76
N ARG A 23 -1.00 -13.35 4.86
CA ARG A 23 0.42 -13.47 4.52
C ARG A 23 0.99 -12.19 3.90
N LEU A 24 0.25 -11.54 2.99
CA LEU A 24 0.65 -10.25 2.41
C LEU A 24 0.77 -9.17 3.48
N GLN A 25 -0.23 -9.07 4.37
CA GLN A 25 -0.22 -8.11 5.47
C GLN A 25 0.94 -8.35 6.44
N SER A 26 1.19 -9.60 6.82
CA SER A 26 2.34 -9.96 7.66
C SER A 26 3.67 -9.61 7.00
N PHE A 27 3.81 -9.89 5.70
CA PHE A 27 5.01 -9.53 4.94
C PHE A 27 5.25 -8.01 4.94
N MET A 28 4.24 -7.23 4.54
CA MET A 28 4.32 -5.77 4.54
C MET A 28 4.64 -5.19 5.93
N ASN A 29 4.02 -5.72 6.99
CA ASN A 29 4.23 -5.25 8.36
C ASN A 29 5.55 -5.71 8.98
N SER A 30 6.20 -6.73 8.42
CA SER A 30 7.54 -7.15 8.85
C SER A 30 8.66 -6.24 8.35
N ALA A 31 8.40 -5.44 7.30
CA ALA A 31 9.38 -4.51 6.75
C ALA A 31 9.65 -3.34 7.71
N THR A 32 10.93 -2.95 7.81
CA THR A 32 11.35 -1.76 8.58
C THR A 32 11.03 -0.46 7.87
N ASP A 33 10.83 -0.53 6.55
CA ASP A 33 10.61 0.62 5.69
C ASP A 33 9.10 0.87 5.50
N SER A 34 8.76 2.12 5.21
CA SER A 34 7.40 2.46 4.80
C SER A 34 7.06 1.78 3.47
N MET A 35 5.94 1.07 3.44
CA MET A 35 5.42 0.42 2.25
C MET A 35 3.98 0.82 2.04
N SER A 36 3.65 1.16 0.80
CA SER A 36 2.28 1.37 0.34
C SER A 36 2.09 0.78 -1.05
N ILE A 37 0.86 0.37 -1.32
CA ILE A 37 0.39 -0.07 -2.63
C ILE A 37 -0.62 0.98 -3.06
N CYS A 38 -0.56 1.40 -4.32
CA CYS A 38 -1.50 2.37 -4.86
C CYS A 38 -2.04 1.91 -6.21
N ASP A 39 -3.16 2.48 -6.63
CA ASP A 39 -3.70 2.28 -7.97
C ASP A 39 -3.05 3.23 -8.99
N SER A 40 -3.50 3.14 -10.25
CA SER A 40 -3.04 3.98 -11.35
C SER A 40 -3.42 5.45 -11.22
N GLU A 41 -4.35 5.79 -10.33
CA GLU A 41 -4.76 7.16 -10.03
C GLU A 41 -4.05 7.71 -8.78
N SER A 42 -2.99 7.04 -8.31
CA SER A 42 -2.24 7.42 -7.12
C SER A 42 -3.08 7.41 -5.83
N ARG A 43 -4.06 6.50 -5.74
CA ARG A 43 -4.85 6.29 -4.52
C ARG A 43 -4.32 5.09 -3.74
N PHE A 44 -4.31 5.19 -2.42
CA PHE A 44 -3.82 4.10 -1.57
C PHE A 44 -4.73 2.87 -1.62
N LEU A 45 -4.17 1.71 -1.98
CA LEU A 45 -4.81 0.39 -1.87
C LEU A 45 -4.43 -0.30 -0.56
N ASP A 46 -3.17 -0.16 -0.13
CA ASP A 46 -2.68 -0.67 1.14
C ASP A 46 -1.50 0.16 1.67
N ILE A 47 -1.26 0.11 2.98
CA ILE A 47 -0.15 0.74 3.66
C ILE A 47 0.22 -0.09 4.90
N ASN A 48 1.52 -0.28 5.13
CA ASN A 48 1.99 -1.03 6.30
C ASN A 48 2.01 -0.17 7.58
N THR A 49 2.17 -0.81 8.73
CA THR A 49 2.24 -0.11 10.03
C THR A 49 3.30 0.98 10.07
N LYS A 50 4.43 0.80 9.36
CA LYS A 50 5.47 1.83 9.29
C LYS A 50 5.09 3.04 8.47
N GLY A 51 4.38 2.86 7.35
CA GLY A 51 3.82 3.96 6.59
C GLY A 51 2.78 4.75 7.39
N LEU A 52 1.90 4.07 8.13
CA LEU A 52 0.94 4.75 9.01
C LEU A 52 1.63 5.55 10.11
N SER A 53 2.64 4.97 10.76
CA SER A 53 3.43 5.65 11.79
C SER A 53 4.11 6.92 11.27
N PHE A 54 4.45 6.95 9.98
CA PHE A 54 5.04 8.10 9.32
C PHE A 54 4.01 9.22 9.06
N LEU A 55 2.76 8.87 8.76
CA LEU A 55 1.67 9.84 8.59
C LEU A 55 1.23 10.48 9.91
N GLY A 56 1.32 9.73 11.01
CA GLY A 56 1.05 10.23 12.36
C GLY A 56 0.48 9.16 13.29
N PRO A 57 0.52 9.38 14.61
CA PRO A 57 0.10 8.38 15.60
C PRO A 57 -1.43 8.12 15.60
N ASP A 58 -2.22 9.10 15.16
CA ASP A 58 -3.69 9.03 15.18
C ASP A 58 -4.31 8.60 13.84
N ILE A 59 -3.49 8.41 12.81
CA ILE A 59 -3.95 8.01 11.48
C ILE A 59 -4.13 6.50 11.42
N LYS A 60 -5.36 6.08 11.10
CA LYS A 60 -5.67 4.66 10.89
C LYS A 60 -5.62 4.32 9.41
N LYS A 61 -5.51 3.04 9.12
CA LYS A 61 -5.49 2.54 7.74
C LYS A 61 -6.72 3.00 6.97
N GLU A 62 -7.89 2.93 7.61
CA GLU A 62 -9.18 3.29 7.03
C GLU A 62 -9.27 4.77 6.64
N ASP A 63 -8.49 5.64 7.29
CA ASP A 63 -8.44 7.08 6.99
C ASP A 63 -7.59 7.39 5.73
N VAL A 64 -6.88 6.39 5.20
CA VAL A 64 -5.91 6.51 4.11
C VAL A 64 -6.36 5.74 2.86
N ILE A 65 -6.92 4.54 3.03
CA ILE A 65 -7.32 3.70 1.88
C ILE A 65 -8.32 4.44 0.98
N GLY A 66 -8.07 4.41 -0.33
CA GLY A 66 -8.86 5.05 -1.37
C GLY A 66 -8.59 6.56 -1.55
N ARG A 67 -7.84 7.19 -0.63
CA ARG A 67 -7.49 8.60 -0.75
C ARG A 67 -6.34 8.82 -1.72
N TYR A 68 -6.40 9.97 -2.40
CA TYR A 68 -5.34 10.41 -3.29
C TYR A 68 -4.08 10.77 -2.49
N ILE A 69 -2.90 10.42 -3.00
CA ILE A 69 -1.63 10.57 -2.27
C ILE A 69 -1.36 12.00 -1.78
N LEU A 70 -1.70 13.02 -2.58
CA LEU A 70 -1.49 14.43 -2.19
C LEU A 70 -2.51 14.93 -1.16
N ASP A 71 -3.67 14.28 -1.01
CA ASP A 71 -4.62 14.61 0.06
C ASP A 71 -4.13 14.13 1.43
N VAL A 72 -3.29 13.09 1.42
CA VAL A 72 -2.72 12.46 2.63
C VAL A 72 -1.35 13.05 2.93
N ILE A 73 -0.54 13.32 1.90
CA ILE A 73 0.81 13.87 2.01
C ILE A 73 0.96 15.09 1.08
N PRO A 74 0.35 16.24 1.42
CA PRO A 74 0.39 17.45 0.57
C PRO A 74 1.81 17.96 0.30
N GLN A 75 2.77 17.65 1.19
CA GLN A 75 4.16 18.07 1.07
C GLN A 75 4.85 17.46 -0.16
N LEU A 76 4.26 16.43 -0.77
CA LEU A 76 4.81 15.79 -1.96
C LEU A 76 4.51 16.56 -3.26
N GLU A 77 3.53 17.45 -3.31
CA GLU A 77 3.00 18.04 -4.56
C GLU A 77 4.08 18.64 -5.47
N ASN A 78 5.07 19.33 -4.89
CA ASN A 78 6.18 19.94 -5.62
C ASN A 78 7.52 19.23 -5.42
N SER A 79 7.48 18.01 -4.88
CA SER A 79 8.69 17.23 -4.59
C SER A 79 9.14 16.42 -5.80
N SER A 80 10.45 16.18 -5.91
CA SER A 80 11.01 15.23 -6.87
C SER A 80 10.48 13.79 -6.67
N ILE A 81 10.01 13.49 -5.45
CA ILE A 81 9.42 12.19 -5.08
C ILE A 81 8.11 11.97 -5.84
N PHE A 82 7.21 12.97 -5.89
CA PHE A 82 5.93 12.83 -6.60
C PHE A 82 6.11 12.74 -8.11
N SER A 83 7.00 13.54 -8.68
CA SER A 83 7.35 13.44 -10.11
C SER A 83 7.93 12.07 -10.48
N ASN A 84 8.78 11.50 -9.62
CA ASN A 84 9.30 10.14 -9.80
C ASN A 84 8.18 9.10 -9.69
N TYR A 85 7.28 9.28 -8.73
CA TYR A 85 6.14 8.41 -8.53
C TYR A 85 5.21 8.38 -9.76
N GLU A 86 4.87 9.54 -10.33
CA GLU A 86 4.11 9.63 -11.59
C GLU A 86 4.84 8.97 -12.76
N ARG A 87 6.17 9.12 -12.85
CA ARG A 87 6.97 8.46 -13.89
C ARG A 87 6.88 6.94 -13.78
N VAL A 88 7.02 6.40 -12.56
CA VAL A 88 6.89 4.95 -12.31
C VAL A 88 5.52 4.46 -12.73
N LEU A 89 4.44 5.17 -12.39
CA LEU A 89 3.08 4.80 -12.81
C LEU A 89 2.89 4.82 -14.33
N LYS A 90 3.50 5.78 -15.04
CA LYS A 90 3.38 5.91 -16.51
C LYS A 90 4.24 4.91 -17.28
N THR A 91 5.39 4.54 -16.75
CA THR A 91 6.42 3.76 -17.48
C THR A 91 6.54 2.31 -17.00
N GLY A 92 6.14 2.02 -15.77
CA GLY A 92 6.42 0.75 -15.10
C GLY A 92 7.89 0.57 -14.67
N GLU A 93 8.77 1.53 -14.98
CA GLU A 93 10.18 1.43 -14.63
C GLU A 93 10.41 1.87 -13.18
N PRO A 94 10.99 1.01 -12.32
CA PRO A 94 11.24 1.36 -10.92
C PRO A 94 12.14 2.59 -10.76
N SER A 95 11.81 3.45 -9.80
CA SER A 95 12.64 4.60 -9.43
C SER A 95 13.27 4.38 -8.05
N PHE A 96 14.54 4.75 -7.92
CA PHE A 96 15.28 4.71 -6.66
C PHE A 96 15.87 6.10 -6.41
N SER A 97 15.56 6.70 -5.26
CA SER A 97 16.11 8.00 -4.85
C SER A 97 16.76 7.88 -3.48
N GLN A 98 18.00 8.38 -3.35
CA GLN A 98 18.77 8.38 -2.10
C GLN A 98 18.66 9.71 -1.31
N ASP A 99 18.02 10.74 -1.86
CA ASP A 99 17.84 12.03 -1.18
C ASP A 99 16.81 11.89 -0.04
N MET A 100 17.33 11.63 1.15
CA MET A 100 16.58 11.18 2.35
C MET A 100 16.62 12.20 3.50
N THR A 101 17.11 13.41 3.26
CA THR A 101 17.45 14.36 4.34
C THR A 101 16.27 15.24 4.80
N GLU A 102 15.21 15.39 4.00
CA GLU A 102 14.10 16.28 4.37
C GLU A 102 12.82 15.54 4.80
N ILE A 103 12.66 14.26 4.46
CA ILE A 103 11.55 13.44 4.91
C ILE A 103 12.11 12.06 5.30
N ASN A 104 12.32 11.88 6.60
CA ASN A 104 13.04 10.77 7.21
C ASN A 104 12.44 9.38 6.81
N ARG A 105 13.12 8.68 5.90
CA ARG A 105 12.99 7.25 5.49
C ARG A 105 11.88 6.93 4.47
N ILE A 106 12.25 7.02 3.18
CA ILE A 106 11.39 7.01 1.98
C ILE A 106 11.00 5.59 1.52
N CYS A 107 9.73 5.51 1.09
CA CYS A 107 9.06 4.44 0.35
C CYS A 107 9.93 3.77 -0.70
N ARG A 108 10.01 2.44 -0.62
CA ARG A 108 10.45 1.60 -1.74
C ARG A 108 9.22 1.24 -2.58
N CYS A 109 8.94 2.01 -3.64
CA CYS A 109 7.87 1.68 -4.58
C CYS A 109 8.33 0.50 -5.45
N ILE A 110 7.92 -0.71 -5.08
CA ILE A 110 8.01 -1.89 -5.95
C ILE A 110 6.62 -2.11 -6.52
N PHE A 111 6.43 -1.78 -7.79
CA PHE A 111 5.30 -2.26 -8.58
C PHE A 111 5.78 -3.49 -9.34
N ASN A 112 5.08 -4.60 -9.17
CA ASN A 112 5.26 -5.83 -9.95
C ASN A 112 4.15 -5.89 -11.00
#